data_AF-A0A7Y1UBI8-F1
#
_entry.id   AF-A0A7Y1UBI8-F1
#
_cell.length_a   1.000
_cell.length_b   1.000
_cell.length_c   1.000
_cell.angle_alpha   90.00
_cell.angle_beta   90.00
_cell.angle_gamma   90.00
#
_symmetry.space_group_name_H-M   'P 1'
#
loop_
_entity.id
_entity.type
_entity.pdbx_description
1 polymer ?
#
loop_
_entity_poly.entity_id
_entity_poly.type
_entity_poly.pdbx_seq_one_letter_code
_entity_poly.pdbx_strand_id
1 'polypeptide(L)'
;LSVSYGKSLLYFFWFGYLMVCIYIIIVSYALFINPRAIKYLLVKLFSLPLIRRWKHHALDTGNELIIASGELKSKKFWFWWRAFAATCYSWTARYLVVNCLLFAFAALTLSDNLLIFARQFVMWIILLVSPTPGSAGIAEVVFPAFLGQFIPLGLAASLALLWRLISYYPYLIIGAILIPRWVRRKLLSKK
;
A
#
# COMPACT_ATOMS: atom_id res chain seq x y z
N LEU A 1 8.89 -20.36 -22.72
CA LEU A 1 8.31 -20.14 -21.37
C LEU A 1 8.41 -18.68 -20.88
N SER A 2 9.51 -17.94 -21.09
CA SER A 2 9.68 -16.55 -20.63
C SER A 2 8.61 -15.55 -21.13
N VAL A 3 8.15 -15.70 -22.38
CA VAL A 3 7.15 -14.80 -23.00
C VAL A 3 5.77 -14.92 -22.36
N SER A 4 5.38 -16.11 -21.88
CA SER A 4 4.08 -16.32 -21.23
C SER A 4 4.02 -15.67 -19.84
N TYR A 5 5.08 -15.81 -19.04
CA TYR A 5 5.17 -15.20 -17.71
C TYR A 5 5.19 -13.67 -17.78
N GLY A 6 5.90 -13.09 -18.75
CA GLY A 6 5.90 -11.64 -18.97
C GLY A 6 4.50 -11.09 -19.29
N LYS A 7 3.74 -11.77 -20.15
CA LYS A 7 2.35 -11.40 -20.46
C LYS A 7 1.44 -11.51 -19.23
N SER A 8 1.54 -12.59 -18.45
CA SER A 8 0.76 -12.76 -17.22
C SER A 8 1.03 -11.64 -16.20
N LEU A 9 2.30 -11.28 -15.97
CA LEU A 9 2.67 -10.20 -15.05
C LEU A 9 2.13 -8.84 -15.51
N LEU A 10 2.12 -8.57 -16.83
CA LEU A 10 1.52 -7.36 -17.38
C LEU A 10 0.00 -7.31 -17.16
N TYR A 11 -0.71 -8.43 -17.32
CA TYR A 11 -2.14 -8.49 -17.01
C TYR A 11 -2.41 -8.20 -15.53
N PHE A 12 -1.65 -8.83 -14.62
CA PHE A 12 -1.78 -8.57 -13.19
C PHE A 12 -1.48 -7.12 -12.83
N PHE A 13 -0.47 -6.52 -13.45
CA PHE A 13 -0.15 -5.12 -13.26
C PHE A 13 -1.32 -4.21 -13.69
N TRP A 14 -1.83 -4.36 -14.91
CA TRP A 14 -2.92 -3.50 -15.41
C TRP A 14 -4.22 -3.69 -14.63
N PHE A 15 -4.55 -4.93 -14.27
CA PHE A 15 -5.69 -5.24 -13.42
C PHE A 15 -5.55 -4.55 -12.05
N GLY A 16 -4.38 -4.67 -11.41
CA GLY A 16 -4.10 -4.02 -10.14
C GLY A 16 -4.10 -2.51 -10.19
N TYR A 17 -3.46 -1.96 -11.21
CA TYR A 17 -3.44 -0.53 -11.45
C TYR A 17 -4.86 0.01 -11.60
N LEU A 18 -5.71 -0.65 -12.39
CA LEU A 18 -7.11 -0.26 -12.56
C LEU A 18 -7.89 -0.32 -11.24
N MET A 19 -7.71 -1.39 -10.44
CA MET A 19 -8.35 -1.50 -9.13
C MET A 19 -7.94 -0.34 -8.20
N VAL A 20 -6.64 -0.02 -8.13
CA VAL A 20 -6.12 1.09 -7.33
C VAL A 20 -6.66 2.43 -7.83
N CYS A 21 -6.70 2.65 -9.14
CA CYS A 21 -7.27 3.86 -9.74
C CYS A 21 -8.76 4.01 -9.39
N ILE A 22 -9.56 2.95 -9.56
CA ILE A 22 -10.99 2.95 -9.19
C ILE A 22 -11.16 3.26 -7.70
N TYR A 23 -10.36 2.62 -6.85
CA TYR A 23 -10.39 2.88 -5.40
C TYR A 23 -10.09 4.35 -5.08
N ILE A 24 -9.01 4.91 -5.64
CA ILE A 24 -8.64 6.32 -5.43
C ILE A 24 -9.73 7.27 -5.95
N ILE A 25 -10.34 6.98 -7.10
CA ILE A 25 -11.43 7.80 -7.66
C ILE A 25 -12.64 7.77 -6.73
N ILE A 26 -13.05 6.59 -6.25
CA ILE A 26 -14.18 6.44 -5.33
C ILE A 26 -13.92 7.23 -4.04
N VAL A 27 -12.74 7.06 -3.42
CA VAL A 27 -12.38 7.75 -2.18
C VAL A 27 -12.28 9.26 -2.39
N SER A 28 -11.67 9.71 -3.49
CA SER A 28 -11.55 11.14 -3.80
C SER A 28 -12.91 11.77 -4.06
N TYR A 29 -13.78 11.10 -4.83
CA TYR A 29 -15.16 11.54 -5.04
C TYR A 29 -15.94 11.64 -3.72
N ALA A 30 -15.77 10.66 -2.84
CA ALA A 30 -16.39 10.62 -1.52
C ALA A 30 -15.97 11.81 -0.66
N LEU A 31 -14.67 12.11 -0.61
CA LEU A 31 -14.13 13.16 0.26
C LEU A 31 -14.34 14.57 -0.29
N PHE A 32 -14.25 14.78 -1.61
CA PHE A 32 -14.23 16.13 -2.18
C PHE A 32 -15.52 16.56 -2.87
N ILE A 33 -16.32 15.64 -3.40
CA ILE A 33 -17.50 16.01 -4.19
C ILE A 33 -18.75 15.87 -3.32
N ASN A 34 -19.19 14.63 -3.05
CA ASN A 34 -20.45 14.39 -2.36
C ASN A 34 -20.34 13.28 -1.29
N PRO A 35 -19.88 13.63 -0.05
CA PRO A 35 -19.78 12.65 1.02
C PRO A 35 -21.14 12.08 1.43
N ARG A 36 -22.24 12.84 1.23
CA ARG A 36 -23.60 12.40 1.56
C ARG A 36 -24.08 11.30 0.62
N ALA A 37 -23.79 11.42 -0.68
CA ALA A 37 -24.12 10.39 -1.67
C ALA A 37 -23.38 9.08 -1.37
N ILE A 38 -22.11 9.16 -0.98
CA ILE A 38 -21.33 7.97 -0.62
C ILE A 38 -21.81 7.36 0.70
N LYS A 39 -22.11 8.16 1.72
CA LYS A 39 -22.78 7.66 2.94
C LYS A 39 -24.07 6.93 2.58
N TYR A 40 -24.92 7.51 1.74
CA TYR A 40 -26.18 6.90 1.32
C TYR A 40 -25.93 5.56 0.61
N LEU A 41 -25.00 5.51 -0.34
CA LEU A 41 -24.65 4.28 -1.06
C LEU A 41 -24.09 3.21 -0.13
N LEU A 42 -23.22 3.59 0.81
CA LEU A 42 -22.66 2.69 1.83
C LEU A 42 -23.78 2.11 2.71
N VAL A 43 -24.66 2.94 3.26
CA VAL A 43 -25.77 2.50 4.11
C VAL A 43 -26.77 1.65 3.33
N LYS A 44 -27.03 1.99 2.06
CA LYS A 44 -27.91 1.23 1.17
C LYS A 44 -27.33 -0.15 0.88
N LEU A 45 -26.05 -0.26 0.57
CA LEU A 45 -25.37 -1.54 0.38
C LEU A 45 -25.48 -2.40 1.65
N PHE A 46 -25.18 -1.82 2.81
CA PHE A 46 -25.29 -2.49 4.11
C PHE A 46 -26.72 -2.66 4.63
N SER A 47 -27.74 -2.30 3.85
CA SER A 47 -29.14 -2.61 4.15
C SER A 47 -29.61 -3.95 3.57
N LEU A 48 -28.79 -4.58 2.71
CA LEU A 48 -29.06 -5.90 2.14
C LEU A 48 -29.18 -6.97 3.25
N PRO A 49 -30.08 -7.96 3.09
CA PRO A 49 -30.42 -8.91 4.15
C PRO A 49 -29.21 -9.68 4.67
N LEU A 50 -28.23 -9.98 3.81
CA LEU A 50 -27.03 -10.74 4.16
C LEU A 50 -26.05 -9.97 5.07
N ILE A 51 -26.02 -8.63 4.98
CA ILE A 51 -25.00 -7.78 5.61
C ILE A 51 -25.59 -6.73 6.56
N ARG A 52 -26.91 -6.79 6.80
CA ARG A 52 -27.68 -5.85 7.63
C ARG A 52 -27.16 -5.73 9.06
N ARG A 53 -26.54 -6.78 9.60
CA ARG A 53 -25.92 -6.76 10.95
C ARG A 53 -24.84 -5.70 11.13
N TRP A 54 -24.19 -5.26 10.05
CA TRP A 54 -23.14 -4.24 10.09
C TRP A 54 -23.62 -2.84 9.68
N LYS A 55 -24.93 -2.66 9.49
CA LYS A 55 -25.52 -1.37 9.09
C LYS A 55 -25.19 -0.24 10.06
N HIS A 56 -25.11 -0.53 11.37
CA HIS A 56 -24.75 0.48 12.38
C HIS A 56 -23.33 1.02 12.13
N HIS A 57 -22.33 0.13 11.95
CA HIS A 57 -20.97 0.55 11.62
C HIS A 57 -20.91 1.33 10.30
N ALA A 58 -21.66 0.91 9.28
CA ALA A 58 -21.75 1.63 8.02
C ALA A 58 -22.32 3.05 8.17
N LEU A 59 -23.28 3.25 9.09
CA LEU A 59 -23.82 4.57 9.43
C LEU A 59 -22.76 5.43 10.13
N ASP A 60 -22.03 4.87 11.10
CA ASP A 60 -20.98 5.57 11.84
C ASP A 60 -19.84 6.00 10.90
N THR A 61 -19.30 5.07 10.11
CA THR A 61 -18.27 5.36 9.10
C THR A 61 -18.75 6.41 8.09
N GLY A 62 -20.03 6.35 7.69
CA GLY A 62 -20.61 7.36 6.80
C GLY A 62 -20.71 8.76 7.43
N ASN A 63 -20.96 8.84 8.74
CA ASN A 63 -20.92 10.11 9.48
C ASN A 63 -19.50 10.65 9.61
N GLU A 64 -18.55 9.80 9.98
CA GLU A 64 -17.13 10.14 10.06
C GLU A 64 -16.60 10.63 8.71
N LEU A 65 -17.03 10.01 7.61
CA LEU A 65 -16.69 10.44 6.24
C LEU A 65 -17.16 11.88 5.96
N ILE A 66 -18.38 12.25 6.39
CA ILE A 66 -18.90 13.61 6.21
C ILE A 66 -18.08 14.62 7.02
N ILE A 67 -17.75 14.28 8.26
CA ILE A 67 -16.93 15.14 9.14
C ILE A 67 -15.54 15.33 8.53
N ALA A 68 -14.87 14.23 8.15
CA ALA A 68 -13.56 14.25 7.53
C ALA A 68 -13.55 15.03 6.20
N SER A 69 -14.61 14.89 5.39
CA SER A 69 -14.79 15.67 4.16
C SER A 69 -14.85 17.18 4.44
N GLY A 70 -15.62 17.60 5.44
CA GLY A 70 -15.69 19.01 5.85
C GLY A 70 -14.34 19.56 6.30
N GLU A 71 -13.62 18.80 7.14
CA GLU A 71 -12.29 19.18 7.61
C GLU A 71 -11.27 19.27 6.48
N LEU A 72 -11.25 18.29 5.56
CA LEU A 72 -10.30 18.26 4.44
C LEU A 72 -10.56 19.38 3.44
N LYS A 73 -11.83 19.66 3.10
CA LYS A 73 -12.19 20.75 2.19
C LYS A 73 -11.79 22.13 2.71
N SER A 74 -11.72 22.31 4.03
CA SER A 74 -11.29 23.57 4.64
C SER A 74 -9.76 23.76 4.70
N LYS A 75 -8.96 22.76 4.32
CA LYS A 75 -7.49 22.86 4.38
C LYS A 75 -6.95 23.75 3.27
N LYS A 76 -5.97 24.60 3.64
CA LYS A 76 -5.24 25.49 2.72
C LYS A 76 -4.35 24.71 1.75
N PHE A 77 -4.01 25.30 0.61
CA PHE A 77 -3.09 24.70 -0.38
C PHE A 77 -1.79 24.16 0.22
N TRP A 78 -1.18 24.87 1.18
CA TRP A 78 0.05 24.44 1.85
C TRP A 78 -0.07 23.11 2.59
N PHE A 79 -1.26 22.77 3.10
CA PHE A 79 -1.51 21.46 3.69
C PHE A 79 -1.41 20.37 2.63
N TRP A 80 -2.01 20.57 1.46
CA TRP A 80 -1.97 19.62 0.34
C TRP A 80 -0.58 19.42 -0.21
N TRP A 81 0.19 20.50 -0.40
CA TRP A 81 1.58 20.40 -0.83
C TRP A 81 2.43 19.61 0.17
N ARG A 82 2.31 19.89 1.47
CA ARG A 82 3.04 19.15 2.51
C ARG A 82 2.64 17.68 2.54
N ALA A 83 1.35 17.37 2.44
CA ALA A 83 0.86 15.99 2.40
C ALA A 83 1.38 15.24 1.16
N PHE A 84 1.35 15.89 0.00
CA PHE A 84 1.90 15.34 -1.24
C PHE A 84 3.41 15.10 -1.13
N ALA A 85 4.18 16.11 -0.70
CA ALA A 85 5.63 15.99 -0.53
C ALA A 85 6.01 14.92 0.50
N ALA A 86 5.31 14.84 1.64
CA ALA A 86 5.52 13.80 2.63
C ALA A 86 5.23 12.40 2.06
N THR A 87 4.19 12.27 1.24
CA THR A 87 3.83 11.02 0.56
C THR A 87 4.93 10.64 -0.43
N CYS A 88 5.30 11.54 -1.35
CA CYS A 88 6.40 11.31 -2.29
C CYS A 88 7.70 10.93 -1.59
N TYR A 89 8.07 11.65 -0.52
CA TYR A 89 9.27 11.34 0.25
C TYR A 89 9.20 9.96 0.90
N SER A 90 8.06 9.60 1.49
CA SER A 90 7.85 8.27 2.10
C SER A 90 7.95 7.14 1.06
N TRP A 91 7.35 7.30 -0.11
CA TRP A 91 7.42 6.33 -1.20
C TRP A 91 8.83 6.22 -1.78
N THR A 92 9.48 7.34 -2.02
CA THR A 92 10.87 7.37 -2.51
C THR A 92 11.82 6.70 -1.52
N ALA A 93 11.73 7.03 -0.23
CA ALA A 93 12.53 6.39 0.80
C ALA A 93 12.29 4.88 0.86
N ARG A 94 11.02 4.44 0.77
CA ARG A 94 10.67 3.02 0.74
C ARG A 94 11.31 2.28 -0.44
N TYR A 95 11.30 2.86 -1.63
CA TYR A 95 11.88 2.22 -2.82
C TYR A 95 13.41 2.27 -2.82
N LEU A 96 14.01 3.36 -2.32
CA LEU A 96 15.46 3.50 -2.20
C LEU A 96 16.09 2.44 -1.29
N VAL A 97 15.36 1.86 -0.34
CA VAL A 97 15.87 0.73 0.47
C VAL A 97 16.38 -0.41 -0.43
N VAL A 98 15.64 -0.78 -1.49
CA VAL A 98 16.07 -1.84 -2.39
C VAL A 98 17.25 -1.43 -3.24
N ASN A 99 17.26 -0.19 -3.73
CA ASN A 99 18.40 0.37 -4.45
C ASN A 99 19.68 0.30 -3.61
N CYS A 100 19.64 0.82 -2.39
CA CYS A 100 20.78 0.80 -1.46
C CYS A 100 21.19 -0.63 -1.10
N LEU A 101 20.22 -1.52 -0.88
CA LEU A 101 20.49 -2.92 -0.60
C LEU A 101 21.23 -3.58 -1.76
N LEU A 102 20.76 -3.43 -3.00
CA LEU A 102 21.41 -4.04 -4.17
C LEU A 102 22.77 -3.40 -4.47
N PHE A 103 22.90 -2.08 -4.27
CA PHE A 103 24.16 -1.35 -4.44
C PHE A 103 25.27 -1.86 -3.50
N ALA A 104 24.91 -2.43 -2.35
CA ALA A 104 25.87 -3.02 -1.41
C ALA A 104 26.46 -4.36 -1.89
N PHE A 105 25.80 -5.07 -2.81
CA PHE A 105 26.20 -6.41 -3.26
C PHE A 105 26.47 -6.50 -4.77
N ALA A 106 26.16 -5.46 -5.54
CA ALA A 106 26.38 -5.40 -6.98
C ALA A 106 26.91 -4.02 -7.40
N ALA A 107 27.82 -3.99 -8.37
CA ALA A 107 28.25 -2.76 -9.01
C ALA A 107 27.15 -2.30 -9.98
N LEU A 108 26.38 -1.29 -9.56
CA LEU A 108 25.25 -0.76 -10.33
C LEU A 108 25.57 0.60 -10.93
N THR A 109 25.21 0.80 -12.19
CA THR A 109 25.27 2.11 -12.84
C THR A 109 24.11 3.01 -12.40
N LEU A 110 24.16 4.30 -12.74
CA LEU A 110 23.03 5.21 -12.48
C LEU A 110 21.75 4.76 -13.21
N SER A 111 21.88 4.24 -14.43
CA SER A 111 20.76 3.67 -15.20
C SER A 111 20.15 2.46 -14.52
N ASP A 112 20.97 1.58 -13.94
CA ASP A 112 20.47 0.40 -13.22
C ASP A 112 19.68 0.82 -11.99
N ASN A 113 20.17 1.81 -11.24
CA ASN A 113 19.46 2.36 -10.10
C ASN A 113 18.10 2.93 -10.49
N LEU A 114 18.02 3.71 -11.57
CA LEU A 114 16.74 4.24 -12.06
C LEU A 114 15.78 3.12 -12.50
N LEU A 115 16.31 2.08 -13.15
CA LEU A 115 15.53 0.94 -13.60
C LEU A 115 15.00 0.10 -12.42
N ILE A 116 15.82 -0.14 -11.39
CA ILE A 116 15.41 -0.80 -10.14
C ILE A 116 14.27 0.00 -9.49
N PHE A 117 14.43 1.32 -9.39
CA PHE A 117 13.42 2.19 -8.80
C PHE A 117 12.08 2.11 -9.55
N ALA A 118 12.11 2.14 -10.88
CA ALA A 118 10.90 1.98 -11.70
C ALA A 118 10.26 0.58 -11.53
N ARG A 119 11.08 -0.47 -11.45
CA ARG A 119 10.59 -1.84 -11.20
C ARG A 119 9.95 -1.99 -9.83
N GLN A 120 10.44 -1.29 -8.80
CA GLN A 120 9.82 -1.30 -7.46
C GLN A 120 8.36 -0.81 -7.49
N PHE A 121 8.05 0.20 -8.31
CA PHE A 121 6.67 0.67 -8.47
C PHE A 121 5.75 -0.40 -9.06
N VAL A 122 6.20 -1.05 -10.14
CA VAL A 122 5.45 -2.14 -10.80
C VAL A 122 5.25 -3.32 -9.86
N MET A 123 6.33 -3.74 -9.17
CA MET A 123 6.29 -4.81 -8.18
C MET A 123 5.30 -4.49 -7.06
N TRP A 124 5.29 -3.25 -6.56
CA TRP A 124 4.39 -2.86 -5.47
C TRP A 124 2.91 -2.97 -5.87
N ILE A 125 2.54 -2.56 -7.09
CA ILE A 125 1.17 -2.71 -7.62
C ILE A 125 0.80 -4.19 -7.71
N ILE A 126 1.68 -5.05 -8.23
CA ILE A 126 1.42 -6.50 -8.33
C ILE A 126 1.22 -7.11 -6.93
N LEU A 127 2.06 -6.72 -5.97
CA LEU A 127 1.98 -7.22 -4.59
C LEU A 127 0.73 -6.73 -3.84
N LEU A 128 0.15 -5.60 -4.24
CA LEU A 128 -1.08 -5.06 -3.65
C LEU A 128 -2.32 -5.90 -3.96
N VAL A 129 -2.38 -6.48 -5.17
CA VAL A 129 -3.50 -7.30 -5.63
C VAL A 129 -3.43 -8.74 -5.12
N SER A 130 -2.24 -9.15 -4.65
CA SER A 130 -2.02 -10.48 -4.10
C SER A 130 -3.01 -10.77 -2.96
N PRO A 131 -3.83 -11.83 -3.08
CA PRO A 131 -4.77 -12.22 -2.02
C PRO A 131 -4.07 -12.83 -0.80
N THR A 132 -2.76 -13.11 -0.88
CA THR A 132 -2.02 -13.70 0.24
C THR A 132 -1.70 -12.63 1.30
N PRO A 133 -2.03 -12.86 2.58
CA PRO A 133 -1.70 -11.91 3.65
C PRO A 133 -0.18 -11.72 3.73
N GLY A 134 0.27 -10.46 3.62
CA GLY A 134 1.70 -10.12 3.58
C GLY A 134 2.41 -10.43 2.26
N SER A 135 1.66 -10.82 1.21
CA SER A 135 2.11 -11.09 -0.16
C SER A 135 3.30 -12.05 -0.26
N ALA A 136 3.46 -12.96 0.70
CA ALA A 136 4.69 -13.75 0.87
C ALA A 136 5.00 -14.65 -0.32
N GLY A 137 4.03 -15.46 -0.76
CA GLY A 137 4.24 -16.40 -1.88
C GLY A 137 4.45 -15.69 -3.22
N ILE A 138 3.74 -14.58 -3.46
CA ILE A 138 3.88 -13.82 -4.71
C ILE A 138 5.18 -13.02 -4.72
N ALA A 139 5.63 -12.50 -3.56
CA ALA A 139 6.88 -11.77 -3.45
C ALA A 139 8.12 -12.61 -3.81
N GLU A 140 8.15 -13.88 -3.43
CA GLU A 140 9.25 -14.80 -3.76
C GLU A 140 9.40 -15.05 -5.26
N VAL A 141 8.30 -15.00 -6.02
CA VAL A 141 8.32 -15.15 -7.48
C VAL A 141 8.64 -13.81 -8.15
N VAL A 142 8.01 -12.73 -7.70
CA VAL A 142 8.10 -11.39 -8.33
C VAL A 142 9.48 -10.75 -8.09
N PHE A 143 10.09 -10.94 -6.92
CA PHE A 143 11.39 -10.34 -6.60
C PHE A 143 12.52 -10.78 -7.57
N PRO A 144 12.83 -12.08 -7.73
CA PRO A 144 13.84 -12.51 -8.70
C PRO A 144 13.41 -12.24 -10.15
N ALA A 145 12.12 -12.28 -10.47
CA ALA A 145 11.64 -11.98 -11.83
C ALA A 145 11.94 -10.53 -12.25
N PHE A 146 11.84 -9.57 -11.33
CA PHE A 146 12.07 -8.15 -11.61
C PHE A 146 13.48 -7.69 -11.27
N LEU A 147 14.14 -8.26 -10.26
CA LEU A 147 15.44 -7.78 -9.78
C LEU A 147 16.58 -8.77 -10.01
N GLY A 148 16.28 -9.99 -10.44
CA GLY A 148 17.28 -11.07 -10.57
C GLY A 148 18.47 -10.71 -11.44
N GLN A 149 18.28 -9.89 -12.49
CA GLN A 149 19.37 -9.43 -13.35
C GLN A 149 20.41 -8.55 -12.62
N PHE A 150 20.04 -7.95 -11.48
CA PHE A 150 20.90 -7.08 -10.67
C PHE A 150 21.45 -7.80 -9.43
N ILE A 151 21.09 -9.07 -9.25
CA ILE A 151 21.43 -9.86 -8.06
C ILE A 151 22.49 -10.89 -8.44
N PRO A 152 23.60 -10.99 -7.69
CA PRO A 152 24.55 -12.08 -7.87
C PRO A 152 23.89 -13.46 -7.72
N LEU A 153 24.34 -14.44 -8.51
CA LEU A 153 23.81 -15.80 -8.49
C LEU A 153 23.82 -16.38 -7.06
N GLY A 154 22.70 -16.98 -6.67
CA GLY A 154 22.53 -17.60 -5.34
C GLY A 154 22.09 -16.65 -4.21
N LEU A 155 22.10 -15.33 -4.41
CA LEU A 155 21.73 -14.36 -3.36
C LEU A 155 20.28 -13.87 -3.40
N ALA A 156 19.49 -14.25 -4.41
CA ALA A 156 18.14 -13.74 -4.62
C ALA A 156 17.20 -13.96 -3.42
N ALA A 157 17.20 -15.16 -2.84
CA ALA A 157 16.38 -15.47 -1.67
C ALA A 157 16.83 -14.68 -0.43
N SER A 158 18.14 -14.61 -0.19
CA SER A 158 18.72 -13.87 0.94
C SER A 158 18.43 -12.38 0.85
N LEU A 159 18.58 -11.77 -0.33
CA LEU A 159 18.29 -10.36 -0.56
C LEU A 159 16.79 -10.06 -0.49
N ALA A 160 15.94 -10.96 -0.98
CA ALA A 160 14.49 -10.84 -0.80
C ALA A 160 14.10 -10.85 0.69
N LEU A 161 14.72 -11.72 1.49
CA LEU A 161 14.51 -11.79 2.94
C LEU A 161 15.01 -10.53 3.64
N LEU A 162 16.21 -10.06 3.32
CA LEU A 162 16.78 -8.82 3.86
C LEU A 162 15.89 -7.61 3.53
N TRP A 163 15.40 -7.52 2.29
CA TRP A 163 14.46 -6.49 1.90
C TRP A 163 13.21 -6.50 2.77
N ARG A 164 12.61 -7.67 3.04
CA ARG A 164 11.43 -7.77 3.92
C ARG A 164 11.77 -7.42 5.37
N LEU A 165 12.95 -7.82 5.84
CA LEU A 165 13.42 -7.51 7.19
C LEU A 165 13.61 -6.02 7.43
N ILE A 166 14.00 -5.26 6.40
CA ILE A 166 14.17 -3.81 6.50
C ILE A 166 12.85 -3.08 6.18
N SER A 167 12.11 -3.49 5.16
CA SER A 167 10.96 -2.73 4.64
C SER A 167 9.61 -3.11 5.25
N TYR A 168 9.49 -4.24 5.97
CA TYR A 168 8.23 -4.74 6.50
C TYR A 168 8.26 -5.01 8.00
N TYR A 169 9.26 -5.74 8.50
CA TYR A 169 9.31 -6.13 9.91
C TYR A 169 9.48 -5.00 10.93
N PRO A 170 10.16 -3.86 10.65
CA PRO A 170 10.26 -2.79 11.64
C PRO A 170 8.90 -2.21 12.00
N TYR A 171 8.01 -2.09 11.01
CA TYR A 171 6.64 -1.63 11.23
C TYR A 171 5.84 -2.59 12.12
N LEU A 172 6.01 -3.91 11.94
CA LEU A 172 5.37 -4.92 12.78
C LEU A 172 5.89 -4.90 14.21
N ILE A 173 7.21 -4.81 14.40
CA ILE A 173 7.83 -4.73 15.73
C ILE A 173 7.33 -3.49 16.48
N ILE A 174 7.35 -2.33 15.82
CA ILE A 174 6.85 -1.08 16.41
C ILE A 174 5.37 -1.22 16.76
N GLY A 175 4.54 -1.78 15.86
CA GLY A 175 3.12 -2.03 16.11
C GLY A 175 2.89 -2.94 17.31
N ALA A 176 3.62 -4.05 17.41
CA ALA A 176 3.53 -5.02 18.50
C ALA A 176 3.89 -4.42 19.87
N ILE A 177 4.80 -3.45 19.92
CA ILE A 177 5.16 -2.75 21.16
C ILE A 177 4.17 -1.62 21.48
N LEU A 178 3.77 -0.84 20.47
CA LEU A 178 2.98 0.37 20.66
C LEU A 178 1.50 0.07 20.95
N ILE A 179 0.90 -0.88 20.23
CA ILE A 179 -0.54 -1.17 20.33
C ILE A 179 -0.93 -1.63 21.74
N PRO A 180 -0.26 -2.61 22.39
CA PRO A 180 -0.64 -3.04 23.74
C PRO A 180 -0.54 -1.91 24.77
N ARG A 181 0.48 -1.05 24.64
CA ARG A 181 0.68 0.12 25.52
C ARG A 181 -0.40 1.17 25.32
N TRP A 182 -0.85 1.39 24.09
CA TRP A 182 -1.94 2.30 23.79
C TRP A 182 -3.29 1.76 24.29
N VAL A 183 -3.57 0.48 24.03
CA VAL A 183 -4.79 -0.21 24.49
C VAL A 183 -4.90 -0.15 26.02
N ARG A 184 -3.82 -0.47 26.74
CA ARG A 184 -3.81 -0.40 28.21
C ARG A 184 -4.14 1.00 28.73
N ARG A 185 -3.61 2.04 28.10
CA ARG A 185 -3.85 3.43 28.53
C ARG A 185 -5.25 3.94 28.21
N LYS A 186 -5.85 3.57 27.07
CA LYS A 186 -7.11 4.16 26.61
C LYS A 186 -8.35 3.31 26.91
N LEU A 187 -8.21 1.98 26.89
CA LEU A 187 -9.32 1.05 27.08
C LEU A 187 -9.41 0.50 28.50
N LEU A 188 -8.27 0.21 29.15
CA LEU A 188 -8.26 -0.40 30.49
C LEU A 188 -8.23 0.63 31.64
N SER A 189 -7.74 1.85 31.41
CA SER A 189 -7.74 2.93 32.41
C SER A 189 -9.09 3.64 32.57
N LYS A 190 -10.10 3.29 31.77
CA LYS A 190 -11.44 3.88 31.80
C LYS A 190 -12.45 3.06 32.62
N LYS A 191 -11.93 2.16 33.46
CA LYS A 191 -12.69 1.34 34.42
C LYS A 191 -12.30 1.73 35.84
#